data_AF-A0A4Q0YWN8-F1
#
_entry.id   AF-A0A4Q0YWN8-F1
#
_cell.length_a   1.000
_cell.length_b   1.000
_cell.length_c   1.000
_cell.angle_alpha   90.00
_cell.angle_beta   90.00
_cell.angle_gamma   90.00
#
_symmetry.space_group_name_H-M   'P 1'
#
loop_
_entity.id
_entity.type
_entity.pdbx_description
1 polymer ?
#
loop_
_entity_poly.entity_id
_entity_poly.type
_entity_poly.pdbx_seq_one_letter_code
_entity_poly.pdbx_strand_id
1 'polypeptide(L)'
;MSGLDIFAWIVLVVLAASTVFVVVFMAMWPGMVARRRNHPWAEAVAIGGWVTLFLGFVLWPVVLIWAYVDVPAKPARPALDGEAAR
;
A
#
# COMPACT_ATOMS: atom_id res chain seq x y z
N MET A 1 29.06 -24.61 19.51
CA MET A 1 28.34 -23.34 19.59
C MET A 1 28.32 -22.92 21.04
N SER A 2 28.94 -21.79 21.37
CA SER A 2 28.89 -21.21 22.72
C SER A 2 27.46 -20.79 23.06
N GLY A 3 27.14 -20.63 24.36
CA GLY A 3 25.83 -20.10 24.76
C GLY A 3 25.55 -18.68 24.23
N LEU A 4 26.61 -17.89 24.02
CA LEU A 4 26.54 -16.57 23.39
C LEU A 4 26.21 -16.67 21.90
N ASP A 5 26.71 -17.69 21.20
CA ASP A 5 26.42 -17.89 19.77
C ASP A 5 24.93 -18.16 19.57
N ILE A 6 24.32 -19.00 20.42
CA ILE A 6 22.89 -19.30 20.37
C ILE A 6 22.07 -18.05 20.64
N PHE A 7 22.46 -17.27 21.66
CA PHE A 7 21.80 -16.00 21.97
C PHE A 7 21.89 -15.00 20.80
N ALA A 8 23.08 -14.84 20.22
CA ALA A 8 23.29 -13.98 19.06
C ALA A 8 22.42 -14.38 17.86
N TRP A 9 22.29 -15.69 17.58
CA TRP A 9 21.40 -16.19 16.52
C TRP A 9 19.94 -15.84 16.78
N ILE A 10 19.46 -15.99 18.01
CA ILE A 10 18.08 -15.61 18.38
C ILE A 10 17.86 -14.13 18.12
N VAL A 11 18.77 -13.27 18.60
CA VAL A 11 18.68 -11.81 18.40
C VAL A 11 18.71 -11.46 16.92
N LEU A 12 19.59 -12.09 16.14
CA LEU A 12 19.72 -11.84 14.71
C LEU A 12 18.47 -12.25 13.95
N VAL A 13 17.85 -13.38 14.29
CA VAL A 13 16.58 -13.83 13.68
C VAL A 13 15.45 -12.87 14.04
N VAL A 14 15.35 -12.44 15.30
CA VAL A 14 14.33 -11.48 15.74
C VAL A 14 14.52 -10.13 15.05
N LEU A 15 15.76 -9.66 14.92
CA LEU A 15 16.08 -8.42 14.22
C LEU A 15 15.76 -8.49 12.73
N ALA A 16 16.09 -9.61 12.08
CA ALA A 16 15.75 -9.83 10.68
C ALA A 16 14.23 -9.88 10.47
N ALA A 17 13.51 -10.63 11.32
CA ALA A 17 12.06 -10.75 11.25
C ALA A 17 11.36 -9.40 11.50
N SER A 18 11.81 -8.63 12.50
CA SER A 18 11.25 -7.31 12.78
C SER A 18 11.51 -6.31 11.65
N THR A 19 12.70 -6.36 11.06
CA THR A 19 13.04 -5.53 9.89
C THR A 19 12.13 -5.84 8.71
N VAL A 20 11.98 -7.12 8.36
CA VAL A 20 11.07 -7.55 7.27
C VAL A 20 9.63 -7.14 7.56
N PHE A 21 9.17 -7.31 8.81
CA PHE A 21 7.84 -6.90 9.22
C PHE A 21 7.60 -5.40 8.99
N VAL A 22 8.53 -4.54 9.40
CA VAL A 22 8.41 -3.08 9.21
C VAL A 22 8.37 -2.72 7.72
N VAL A 23 9.22 -3.35 6.89
CA VAL A 23 9.27 -3.12 5.44
C VAL A 23 7.94 -3.50 4.78
N VAL A 24 7.42 -4.70 5.06
CA VAL A 24 6.13 -5.16 4.52
C VAL A 24 4.98 -4.28 4.98
N PHE A 25 4.97 -3.90 6.27
CA PHE A 25 3.96 -3.01 6.81
C PHE A 25 3.96 -1.64 6.10
N MET A 26 5.15 -1.08 5.86
CA MET A 26 5.31 0.17 5.12
C MET A 26 4.82 0.04 3.67
N ALA A 27 5.15 -1.05 2.98
CA ALA A 27 4.68 -1.30 1.60
C ALA A 27 3.15 -1.36 1.50
N MET A 28 2.49 -2.01 2.47
CA MET A 28 1.06 -2.26 2.44
C MET A 28 0.21 -1.05 2.84
N TRP A 29 0.77 -0.11 3.62
CA TRP A 29 0.06 1.06 4.13
C TRP A 29 -0.69 1.87 3.06
N PRO A 30 -0.05 2.37 1.98
CA PRO A 30 -0.74 3.23 1.00
C PRO A 30 -1.92 2.51 0.32
N GLY A 31 -1.77 1.23 -0.02
CA GLY A 31 -2.87 0.43 -0.57
C GLY A 31 -4.02 0.21 0.41
N MET A 32 -3.71 0.07 1.71
CA MET A 32 -4.73 -0.04 2.76
C MET A 32 -5.51 1.26 2.94
N VAL A 33 -4.83 2.41 2.90
CA VAL A 33 -5.45 3.74 2.98
C VAL A 33 -6.37 3.98 1.78
N ALA A 34 -5.89 3.68 0.56
CA ALA A 34 -6.68 3.83 -0.66
C ALA A 34 -7.95 2.96 -0.64
N ARG A 35 -7.86 1.71 -0.17
CA ARG A 35 -9.02 0.83 0.00
C ARG A 35 -10.02 1.37 1.02
N ARG A 36 -9.55 1.84 2.18
CA ARG A 36 -10.42 2.41 3.22
C ARG A 36 -11.14 3.69 2.77
N ARG A 37 -10.56 4.42 1.82
CA ARG A 37 -11.11 5.68 1.28
C ARG A 37 -11.96 5.50 0.02
N ASN A 38 -12.20 4.27 -0.46
CA ASN A 38 -12.87 4.02 -1.75
C ASN A 38 -12.19 4.73 -2.93
N HIS A 39 -10.86 4.78 -2.93
CA HIS A 39 -10.12 5.37 -4.05
C HIS A 39 -10.33 4.55 -5.34
N PRO A 40 -10.61 5.18 -6.50
CA PRO A 40 -10.91 4.48 -7.76
C PRO A 40 -9.77 3.58 -8.25
N TRP A 41 -8.52 3.88 -7.84
CA TRP A 41 -7.31 3.16 -8.25
C TRP A 41 -6.58 2.50 -7.08
N ALA A 42 -7.31 1.91 -6.12
CA ALA A 42 -6.72 1.34 -4.90
C ALA A 42 -5.68 0.24 -5.17
N GLU A 43 -5.81 -0.53 -6.25
CA GLU A 43 -4.85 -1.55 -6.65
C GLU A 43 -3.54 -0.95 -7.18
N ALA A 44 -3.62 0.11 -7.99
CA ALA A 44 -2.44 0.84 -8.47
C ALA A 44 -1.65 1.47 -7.32
N VAL A 45 -2.35 2.04 -6.32
CA VAL A 45 -1.71 2.58 -5.11
C VAL A 45 -1.02 1.46 -4.32
N ALA A 46 -1.64 0.27 -4.22
CA ALA A 46 -1.04 -0.87 -3.54
C ALA A 46 0.25 -1.33 -4.23
N ILE A 47 0.22 -1.52 -5.56
CA ILE A 47 1.41 -1.90 -6.34
C ILE A 47 2.47 -0.80 -6.25
N GLY A 48 2.07 0.46 -6.34
CA GLY A 48 2.97 1.62 -6.18
C GLY A 48 3.69 1.60 -4.84
N GLY A 49 3.00 1.25 -3.74
CA GLY A 49 3.59 1.13 -2.41
C GLY A 49 4.71 0.08 -2.35
N TRP A 50 4.51 -1.07 -3.00
CA TRP A 50 5.54 -2.11 -3.11
C TRP A 50 6.69 -1.70 -4.01
N VAL A 51 6.40 -1.22 -5.23
CA VAL A 51 7.43 -0.87 -6.23
C VAL A 51 8.33 0.26 -5.72
N THR A 52 7.75 1.31 -5.15
CA THR A 52 8.52 2.48 -4.69
C THR A 52 9.36 2.20 -3.45
N LEU A 53 8.98 1.22 -2.64
CA LEU A 53 9.79 0.77 -1.51
C LEU A 53 11.06 0.06 -2.01
N PHE A 54 10.95 -0.77 -3.05
CA PHE A 54 12.11 -1.43 -3.68
C PHE A 54 12.96 -0.48 -4.54
N LEU A 55 12.36 0.54 -5.17
CA LEU A 55 13.06 1.48 -6.05
C LEU A 55 13.79 2.64 -5.33
N GLY A 56 13.93 2.57 -4.01
CA GLY A 56 14.75 3.52 -3.25
C GLY A 56 13.99 4.38 -2.23
N PHE A 57 12.78 4.00 -1.83
CA PHE A 57 11.99 4.60 -0.74
C PHE A 57 11.52 6.05 -0.95
N VAL A 58 12.26 6.86 -1.71
CA VAL A 58 11.99 8.28 -1.98
C VAL A 58 10.63 8.50 -2.63
N LEU A 59 10.18 7.57 -3.48
CA LEU A 59 8.89 7.67 -4.17
C LEU A 59 7.70 7.14 -3.34
N TRP A 60 7.96 6.46 -2.23
CA TRP A 60 6.91 5.93 -1.35
C TRP A 60 5.97 7.02 -0.79
N PRO A 61 6.46 8.15 -0.23
CA PRO A 61 5.57 9.20 0.24
C PRO A 61 4.73 9.82 -0.88
N VAL A 62 5.20 9.82 -2.13
CA VAL A 62 4.42 10.30 -3.28
C VAL A 62 3.21 9.40 -3.53
N VAL A 63 3.40 8.07 -3.48
CA VAL A 63 2.28 7.12 -3.61
C VAL A 63 1.33 7.21 -2.42
N LEU A 64 1.85 7.45 -1.22
CA LEU A 64 1.02 7.69 -0.04
C LEU A 64 0.18 8.96 -0.21
N ILE A 65 0.78 10.08 -0.63
CA ILE A 65 0.06 11.33 -0.93
C ILE A 65 -1.03 11.06 -1.98
N TRP A 66 -0.73 10.30 -3.02
CA TRP A 66 -1.72 9.92 -4.03
C TRP A 66 -2.87 9.08 -3.46
N ALA A 67 -2.63 8.25 -2.44
CA ALA A 67 -3.69 7.54 -1.70
C ALA A 67 -4.64 8.50 -0.95
N TYR A 68 -4.20 9.72 -0.63
CA TYR A 68 -5.00 10.76 0.01
C TYR A 68 -5.63 11.75 -0.97
N VAL A 69 -5.14 11.82 -2.20
CA VAL A 69 -5.71 12.68 -3.25
C VAL A 69 -6.96 12.00 -3.81
N ASP A 70 -8.13 12.56 -3.53
CA ASP A 70 -9.39 12.09 -4.10
C ASP A 70 -9.48 12.47 -5.58
N VAL A 71 -9.36 11.48 -6.46
CA VAL A 71 -9.71 11.64 -7.88
C VAL A 71 -11.25 11.55 -7.99
N PRO A 72 -11.94 12.54 -8.57
CA PRO A 72 -13.40 12.59 -8.56
C PRO A 72 -14.01 11.31 -9.14
N ALA A 73 -14.96 10.74 -8.39
CA ALA A 73 -15.70 9.56 -8.78
C ALA A 73 -16.33 9.77 -10.16
N LYS A 74 -16.22 8.74 -11.02
CA LYS A 74 -16.81 8.74 -12.37
C LYS A 74 -18.26 9.19 -12.26
N PRO A 75 -18.69 10.27 -12.97
CA PRO A 75 -20.06 10.73 -12.92
C PRO A 75 -20.98 9.56 -13.20
N ALA A 76 -21.97 9.33 -12.33
CA ALA A 76 -23.02 8.36 -12.59
C ALA A 76 -23.58 8.67 -13.98
N ARG A 77 -23.51 7.68 -14.89
CA ARG A 77 -24.06 7.81 -16.24
C ARG A 77 -25.54 8.16 -16.06
N PRO A 78 -26.02 9.33 -16.53
CA PRO A 78 -27.43 9.66 -16.46
C PRO A 78 -28.18 8.52 -17.14
N ALA A 79 -29.12 7.97 -16.38
CA ALA A 79 -30.18 7.10 -16.83
C ALA A 79 -30.63 7.49 -18.27
N LEU A 80 -30.25 6.68 -19.26
CA LEU A 80 -30.77 6.76 -20.64
C LEU A 80 -32.19 6.15 -20.74
N ASP A 81 -32.85 5.95 -19.61
CA ASP A 81 -34.15 5.29 -19.43
C ASP A 81 -35.35 6.24 -19.65
N GLY A 82 -35.12 7.53 -19.89
CA GLY A 82 -36.18 8.49 -20.22
C GLY A 82 -36.58 8.54 -21.71
N GLU A 83 -35.76 8.00 -22.62
CA GLU A 83 -35.95 8.18 -24.07
C GLU A 83 -36.44 6.93 -24.80
N ALA A 84 -36.40 5.75 -24.15
CA ALA A 84 -37.00 4.53 -24.69
C ALA A 84 -38.52 4.43 -24.41
N ALA A 85 -39.10 5.41 -23.71
CA ALA A 85 -40.50 5.42 -23.26
C ALA A 85 -41.36 6.52 -23.93
N ARG A 86 -40.89 7.12 -25.03
CA ARG A 86 -41.66 8.01 -25.90
C ARG A 86 -41.76 7.42 -27.29
#